data_AF-A0A9C8ABF2-F1
#
_entry.id   AF-A0A9C8ABF2-F1
#
_cell.length_a   1.000
_cell.length_b   1.000
_cell.length_c   1.000
_cell.angle_alpha   90.00
_cell.angle_beta   90.00
_cell.angle_gamma   90.00
#
_symmetry.space_group_name_H-M   'P 1'
#
loop_
_entity.id
_entity.type
_entity.pdbx_description
1 polymer ?
#
loop_
_entity_poly.entity_id
_entity_poly.type
_entity_poly.pdbx_seq_one_letter_code
_entity_poly.pdbx_strand_id
1 'polypeptide(L)'
;MRYTLQLRLRDIFHEIVKAPVGPQQLFLTSHSPAFEFGEHFYAMTADNDGPTVKHLPIKQALMFTEHDANAPNIGETAPQCYVSSDRLVRLPEDICQYLGIEQGGGIVTLKRKDNGHVELLTNEQFLELLEPIDHE
;
A
#
# COMPACT_ATOMS: atom_id res chain seq x y z
N MET A 1 12.78 13.88 5.75
CA MET A 1 12.96 12.59 5.05
C MET A 1 13.90 11.72 5.87
N ARG A 2 13.42 10.60 6.40
CA ARG A 2 14.13 9.79 7.42
C ARG A 2 15.06 8.72 6.84
N TYR A 3 15.04 8.49 5.52
CA TYR A 3 15.78 7.39 4.89
C TYR A 3 16.87 7.90 3.93
N THR A 4 18.08 7.33 4.03
CA THR A 4 19.25 7.64 3.18
C THR A 4 18.97 7.50 1.69
N LEU A 5 18.10 6.57 1.30
CA LEU A 5 17.67 6.40 -0.09
C LEU A 5 16.85 7.60 -0.61
N GLN A 6 15.99 8.18 0.23
CA GLN A 6 15.17 9.34 -0.12
C GLN A 6 16.02 10.61 -0.29
N LEU A 7 17.07 10.76 0.51
CA LEU A 7 18.03 11.85 0.38
C LEU A 7 18.82 11.74 -0.94
N ARG A 8 19.27 10.54 -1.29
CA ARG A 8 19.91 10.28 -2.59
C ARG A 8 18.97 10.56 -3.77
N LEU A 9 17.71 10.13 -3.67
CA LEU A 9 16.72 10.37 -4.72
C LEU A 9 16.48 11.87 -4.92
N ARG A 10 16.37 12.63 -3.83
CA ARG A 10 16.28 14.09 -3.85
C ARG A 10 17.48 14.71 -4.55
N ASP A 11 18.69 14.30 -4.19
CA ASP A 11 19.92 14.89 -4.74
C ASP A 11 20.03 14.61 -6.24
N ILE A 12 19.67 13.39 -6.68
CA ILE A 12 19.56 13.03 -8.12
C ILE A 12 18.55 13.93 -8.84
N PHE A 13 17.35 14.14 -8.29
CA PHE A 13 16.38 15.06 -8.90
C PHE A 13 16.89 16.50 -8.93
N HIS A 14 17.62 16.92 -7.89
CA HIS A 14 18.19 18.24 -7.83
C HIS A 14 19.25 18.47 -8.91
N GLU A 15 20.06 17.46 -9.22
CA GLU A 15 21.03 17.49 -10.32
C GLU A 15 20.34 17.51 -11.69
N ILE A 16 19.31 16.68 -11.87
CA ILE A 16 18.55 16.60 -13.14
C ILE A 16 17.87 17.94 -13.47
N VAL A 17 17.24 18.59 -12.48
CA VAL A 17 16.55 19.88 -12.68
C VAL A 17 17.54 21.03 -12.90
N LYS A 18 18.76 20.95 -12.34
CA LYS A 18 19.80 21.97 -12.50
C LYS A 18 20.65 21.80 -13.77
N ALA A 19 20.50 20.71 -14.50
CA ALA A 19 21.25 20.48 -15.73
C ALA A 19 20.87 21.53 -16.80
N PRO A 20 21.84 22.10 -17.54
CA PRO A 20 21.57 23.10 -18.59
C PRO A 20 20.63 22.61 -19.70
N VAL A 21 20.50 21.29 -19.86
CA VAL A 21 19.64 20.60 -20.82
C VAL A 21 18.73 19.59 -20.10
N GLY A 22 18.35 19.91 -18.86
CA GLY A 22 17.51 19.05 -18.03
C GLY A 22 16.08 18.91 -18.59
N PRO A 23 15.38 17.81 -18.24
CA PRO A 23 13.98 17.64 -18.61
C PRO A 23 13.13 18.75 -18.00
N GLN A 24 12.21 19.31 -18.80
CA GLN A 24 11.27 20.34 -18.33
C GLN A 24 10.25 19.77 -17.33
N GLN A 25 10.05 18.45 -17.33
CA GLN A 25 9.10 17.77 -16.46
C GLN A 25 9.60 16.37 -16.09
N LEU A 26 9.40 15.99 -14.83
CA LEU A 26 9.70 14.67 -14.29
C LEU A 26 8.41 14.09 -13.70
N PHE A 27 8.03 12.90 -14.14
CA PHE A 27 6.93 12.14 -13.57
C PHE A 27 7.48 10.98 -12.75
N LEU A 28 7.08 10.92 -11.48
CA LEU A 28 7.39 9.80 -10.60
C LEU A 28 6.10 9.04 -10.32
N THR A 29 6.00 7.83 -10.83
CA THR A 29 4.91 6.90 -10.50
C THR A 29 5.41 5.90 -9.47
N SER A 30 4.68 5.73 -8.38
CA SER A 30 5.04 4.79 -7.31
C SER A 30 3.82 3.95 -6.95
N HIS A 31 3.99 2.63 -6.85
CA HIS A 31 3.02 1.70 -6.26
C HIS A 31 3.18 1.60 -4.73
N SER A 32 3.78 2.62 -4.11
CA SER A 32 3.98 2.61 -2.66
C SER A 32 2.64 2.92 -1.96
N PRO A 33 2.16 2.03 -1.07
CA PRO A 33 0.94 2.27 -0.29
C PRO A 33 0.99 3.58 0.50
N ALA A 34 2.19 4.08 0.83
CA ALA A 34 2.36 5.37 1.51
C ALA A 34 1.72 6.58 0.80
N PHE A 35 1.40 6.49 -0.50
CA PHE A 35 0.71 7.55 -1.24
C PHE A 35 -0.81 7.33 -1.36
N GLU A 36 -1.34 6.23 -0.81
CA GLU A 36 -2.78 5.91 -0.76
C GLU A 36 -3.49 6.60 0.41
N PHE A 37 -2.73 7.16 1.36
CA PHE A 37 -3.25 7.78 2.60
C PHE A 37 -3.39 9.32 2.53
N GLY A 38 -3.22 9.92 1.35
CA GLY A 38 -3.41 11.36 1.15
C GLY A 38 -4.88 11.72 0.94
N GLU A 39 -5.26 12.99 1.16
CA GLU A 39 -6.61 13.47 0.79
C GLU A 39 -6.85 13.46 -0.74
N HIS A 40 -5.75 13.54 -1.50
CA HIS A 40 -5.74 13.68 -2.96
C HIS A 40 -4.61 12.86 -3.59
N PHE A 41 -4.75 12.59 -4.90
CA PHE A 41 -3.74 11.94 -5.73
C PHE A 41 -3.62 12.64 -7.10
N TYR A 42 -2.55 12.35 -7.83
CA TYR A 42 -2.36 12.83 -9.21
C TYR A 42 -2.70 11.71 -10.20
N ALA A 43 -3.79 11.88 -10.94
CA ALA A 43 -4.18 10.99 -12.01
C ALA A 43 -3.49 11.40 -13.31
N MET A 44 -2.90 10.45 -14.03
CA MET A 44 -2.38 10.66 -15.39
C MET A 44 -3.26 9.89 -16.38
N THR A 45 -3.82 10.60 -17.36
CA THR A 45 -4.60 10.00 -18.46
C THR A 45 -3.96 10.33 -19.78
N ALA A 46 -4.00 9.38 -20.72
CA ALA A 46 -3.68 9.67 -22.11
C ALA A 46 -4.86 10.41 -22.77
N ASP A 47 -4.58 11.54 -23.40
CA ASP A 47 -5.50 12.26 -24.27
C ASP A 47 -4.88 12.38 -25.69
N ASN A 48 -5.65 12.82 -26.67
CA ASN A 48 -5.21 12.98 -28.06
C ASN A 48 -4.03 13.96 -28.21
N ASP A 49 -3.92 14.93 -27.31
CA ASP A 49 -2.85 15.93 -27.27
C ASP A 49 -1.66 15.51 -26.40
N GLY A 50 -1.70 14.32 -25.80
CA GLY A 50 -0.65 13.78 -24.94
C GLY A 50 -1.14 13.45 -23.51
N PRO A 51 -0.21 13.07 -22.61
CA PRO A 51 -0.57 12.75 -21.23
C PRO A 51 -1.00 14.01 -20.48
N THR A 52 -2.18 13.97 -19.86
CA THR A 52 -2.67 15.03 -18.97
C THR A 52 -2.62 14.56 -17.52
N VAL A 53 -2.26 15.47 -16.61
CA VAL A 53 -2.23 15.18 -15.17
C VAL A 53 -3.24 16.06 -14.43
N LYS A 54 -4.05 15.42 -13.58
CA LYS A 54 -5.09 16.07 -12.78
C LYS A 54 -4.91 15.73 -11.31
N HIS A 55 -5.08 16.72 -10.45
CA HIS A 55 -5.13 16.54 -9.00
C HIS A 55 -6.57 16.22 -8.58
N LEU A 56 -6.80 15.02 -8.04
CA LEU A 56 -8.14 14.49 -7.76
C LEU A 56 -8.25 14.00 -6.31
N PRO A 57 -9.46 13.98 -5.72
CA PRO A 57 -9.68 13.40 -4.39
C PRO A 57 -9.39 11.89 -4.37
N ILE A 58 -8.81 11.38 -3.27
CA ILE A 58 -8.39 9.98 -3.16
C ILE A 58 -9.53 8.96 -3.38
N LYS A 59 -10.78 9.34 -3.10
CA LYS A 59 -11.98 8.52 -3.37
C LYS A 59 -12.15 8.13 -4.85
N GLN A 60 -11.54 8.87 -5.77
CA GLN A 60 -11.59 8.57 -7.21
C GLN A 60 -10.42 7.69 -7.68
N ALA A 61 -9.44 7.39 -6.83
CA ALA A 61 -8.26 6.60 -7.20
C ALA A 61 -8.61 5.21 -7.72
N LEU A 62 -9.70 4.62 -7.22
CA LEU A 62 -10.25 3.33 -7.67
C LEU A 62 -10.61 3.30 -9.16
N MET A 63 -10.88 4.45 -9.79
CA MET A 63 -11.15 4.53 -11.23
C MET A 63 -9.88 4.45 -12.09
N PHE A 64 -8.70 4.59 -11.47
CA PHE A 64 -7.40 4.65 -12.12
C PHE A 64 -6.48 3.48 -11.74
N THR A 65 -6.82 2.77 -10.66
CA THR A 65 -6.09 1.58 -10.22
C THR A 65 -6.94 0.35 -10.53
N GLU A 66 -6.50 -0.48 -11.48
CA GLU A 66 -7.13 -1.77 -11.78
C GLU A 66 -7.00 -2.69 -10.55
N HIS A 67 -7.96 -2.62 -9.63
CA HIS A 67 -8.08 -3.52 -8.48
C HIS A 67 -8.96 -4.74 -8.79
N ASP A 68 -9.01 -5.18 -10.06
CA ASP A 68 -9.64 -6.45 -10.44
C ASP A 68 -8.71 -7.63 -10.13
N ALA A 69 -8.37 -7.80 -8.85
CA ALA A 69 -7.99 -9.13 -8.39
C ALA A 69 -9.26 -9.98 -8.41
N ASN A 70 -9.33 -11.00 -9.29
CA ASN A 70 -10.40 -11.99 -9.34
C ASN A 70 -10.73 -12.47 -7.92
N ALA A 71 -11.83 -11.96 -7.34
CA ALA A 71 -12.33 -12.45 -6.07
C ALA A 71 -13.02 -13.81 -6.33
N PRO A 72 -12.74 -14.87 -5.56
CA PRO A 72 -13.50 -16.10 -5.68
C PRO A 72 -14.97 -15.82 -5.34
N ASN A 73 -15.88 -16.47 -6.07
CA ASN A 73 -17.31 -16.38 -5.81
C ASN A 73 -17.59 -16.77 -4.34
N ILE A 74 -18.22 -15.87 -3.61
CA ILE A 74 -18.61 -16.04 -2.21
C ILE A 74 -19.80 -17.02 -2.17
N GLY A 75 -19.51 -18.32 -2.22
CA GLY A 75 -20.43 -19.38 -1.82
C GLY A 75 -20.13 -19.85 -0.39
N GLU A 76 -21.03 -20.62 0.22
CA GLU A 76 -20.98 -21.10 1.62
C GLU A 76 -19.73 -21.92 2.01
N THR A 77 -18.85 -22.22 1.05
CA THR A 77 -17.59 -22.97 1.24
C THR A 77 -16.36 -22.22 0.76
N ALA A 78 -16.48 -20.95 0.37
CA ALA A 78 -15.35 -20.17 -0.11
C ALA A 78 -14.34 -19.93 1.03
N PRO A 79 -13.03 -20.11 0.78
CA PRO A 79 -11.99 -19.83 1.79
C PRO A 79 -12.12 -18.38 2.27
N GLN A 80 -12.09 -18.16 3.59
CA GLN A 80 -12.18 -16.82 4.16
C GLN A 80 -11.06 -15.90 3.68
N CYS A 81 -9.93 -16.45 3.23
CA CYS A 81 -8.86 -15.72 2.55
C CYS A 81 -8.35 -16.55 1.36
N TYR A 82 -7.85 -15.92 0.31
CA TYR A 82 -7.14 -16.61 -0.76
C TYR A 82 -5.76 -16.00 -1.02
N VAL A 83 -4.85 -16.84 -1.53
CA VAL A 83 -3.51 -16.43 -1.93
C VAL A 83 -3.42 -16.41 -3.45
N SER A 84 -3.06 -15.28 -4.03
CA SER A 84 -2.86 -15.16 -5.48
C SER A 84 -1.56 -15.84 -5.94
N SER A 85 -1.41 -16.04 -7.26
CA SER A 85 -0.15 -16.50 -7.87
C SER A 85 1.03 -15.59 -7.56
N ASP A 86 0.76 -14.30 -7.34
CA ASP A 86 1.74 -13.28 -6.99
C ASP A 86 2.06 -13.25 -5.49
N ARG A 87 1.57 -14.25 -4.74
CA ARG A 87 1.80 -14.43 -3.29
C ARG A 87 1.19 -13.32 -2.43
N LEU A 88 0.12 -12.70 -2.92
CA LEU A 88 -0.68 -11.75 -2.15
C LEU A 88 -1.81 -12.49 -1.45
N VAL A 89 -2.02 -12.19 -0.16
CA VAL A 89 -3.17 -12.68 0.60
C VAL A 89 -4.27 -11.63 0.51
N ARG A 90 -5.45 -12.00 -0.01
CA ARG A 90 -6.63 -11.15 0.07
C ARG A 90 -7.44 -11.50 1.31
N LEU A 91 -7.61 -10.51 2.16
CA LEU A 91 -8.44 -10.58 3.35
C LEU A 91 -9.88 -10.19 3.00
N PRO A 92 -10.88 -10.78 3.68
CA PRO A 92 -12.27 -10.39 3.54
C PRO A 92 -12.53 -9.04 4.24
N GLU A 93 -13.56 -8.33 3.79
CA GLU A 93 -13.82 -6.94 4.19
C GLU A 93 -14.05 -6.78 5.69
N ASP A 94 -14.72 -7.73 6.33
CA ASP A 94 -14.98 -7.76 7.77
C ASP A 94 -13.68 -7.85 8.58
N ILE A 95 -12.71 -8.64 8.12
CA ILE A 95 -11.38 -8.72 8.73
C ILE A 95 -10.59 -7.43 8.50
N CYS A 96 -10.68 -6.82 7.31
CA CYS A 96 -10.05 -5.51 7.06
C CYS A 96 -10.62 -4.42 7.98
N GLN A 97 -11.94 -4.40 8.19
CA GLN A 97 -12.61 -3.48 9.13
C GLN A 97 -12.18 -3.74 10.57
N TYR A 98 -12.15 -5.01 10.97
CA TYR A 98 -11.69 -5.41 12.31
C TYR A 98 -10.26 -4.95 12.60
N LEU A 99 -9.38 -5.04 11.60
CA LEU A 99 -7.98 -4.63 11.69
C LEU A 99 -7.76 -3.13 11.44
N GLY A 100 -8.79 -2.37 11.02
CA GLY A 100 -8.68 -0.94 10.69
C GLY A 100 -7.78 -0.64 9.48
N ILE A 101 -7.74 -1.55 8.49
CA ILE A 101 -6.89 -1.47 7.29
C ILE A 101 -7.71 -1.40 6.00
N GLU A 102 -8.93 -0.87 6.04
CA GLU A 102 -9.83 -0.79 4.88
C GLU A 102 -9.25 0.01 3.71
N GLN A 103 -8.29 0.90 3.99
CA GLN A 103 -7.56 1.71 3.00
C GLN A 103 -6.09 1.25 2.86
N GLY A 104 -5.78 0.02 3.26
CA GLY A 104 -4.42 -0.48 3.41
C GLY A 104 -3.79 -0.08 4.75
N GLY A 105 -2.68 -0.73 5.09
CA GLY A 105 -2.02 -0.51 6.38
C GLY A 105 -0.83 -1.44 6.60
N GLY A 106 -0.04 -1.14 7.63
CA GLY A 106 1.04 -2.02 8.07
C GLY A 106 0.49 -3.17 8.89
N ILE A 107 0.73 -4.40 8.44
CA ILE A 107 0.43 -5.63 9.16
C ILE A 107 1.72 -6.37 9.47
N VAL A 108 1.81 -6.92 10.68
CA VAL A 108 2.92 -7.77 11.11
C VAL A 108 2.50 -9.22 10.94
N THR A 109 3.31 -10.01 10.23
CA THR A 109 3.12 -11.45 10.12
C THR A 109 3.94 -12.17 11.18
N LEU A 110 3.30 -12.87 12.10
CA LEU A 110 3.99 -13.64 13.14
C LEU A 110 3.80 -15.14 12.92
N LYS A 111 4.90 -15.88 12.73
CA LYS A 111 4.86 -17.35 12.67
C LYS A 111 4.90 -17.92 14.09
N ARG A 112 3.78 -18.49 14.53
CA ARG A 112 3.63 -19.17 15.81
C ARG A 112 4.38 -20.50 15.81
N LYS A 113 5.20 -20.73 16.84
CA LYS A 113 6.02 -21.96 16.95
C LYS A 113 5.24 -23.15 17.48
N ASP A 114 4.17 -22.88 18.22
CA ASP A 114 3.35 -23.81 18.98
C ASP A 114 2.29 -24.52 18.13
N ASN A 115 1.68 -23.81 17.18
CA ASN A 115 0.60 -24.35 16.35
C ASN A 115 0.93 -24.35 14.84
N GLY A 116 2.07 -23.80 14.44
CA GLY A 116 2.50 -23.74 13.04
C GLY A 116 1.71 -22.75 12.18
N HIS A 117 0.80 -21.97 12.76
CA HIS A 117 0.03 -20.94 12.07
C HIS A 117 0.83 -19.65 11.88
N VAL A 118 0.39 -18.84 10.91
CA VAL A 118 0.85 -17.47 10.71
C VAL A 118 -0.30 -16.56 11.11
N GLU A 119 -0.04 -15.67 12.06
CA GLU A 119 -0.98 -14.65 12.49
C GLU A 119 -0.68 -13.32 11.80
N LEU A 120 -1.74 -12.59 11.50
CA LEU A 120 -1.69 -11.21 11.03
C LEU A 120 -2.08 -10.32 12.20
N LEU A 121 -1.20 -9.39 12.55
CA LEU A 121 -1.38 -8.50 13.69
C LEU A 121 -1.27 -7.05 13.22
N THR A 122 -2.01 -6.15 13.86
CA THR A 122 -1.68 -4.72 13.79
C THR A 122 -0.36 -4.47 14.53
N ASN A 123 0.24 -3.29 14.31
CA ASN A 123 1.47 -2.94 15.02
C ASN A 123 1.23 -2.87 16.53
N GLU A 124 0.08 -2.34 16.95
CA GLU A 124 -0.33 -2.23 18.35
C GLU A 124 -0.44 -3.63 18.99
N GLN A 125 -1.17 -4.54 18.35
CA GLN A 125 -1.30 -5.94 18.80
C GLN A 125 0.06 -6.64 18.88
N PHE A 126 0.97 -6.37 17.95
CA PHE A 126 2.30 -6.94 18.00
C PHE A 126 3.15 -6.38 19.16
N LEU A 127 3.02 -5.08 19.46
CA LEU A 127 3.72 -4.44 20.57
C LEU A 127 3.22 -4.93 21.93
N GLU A 128 1.91 -5.15 22.07
CA GLU A 128 1.31 -5.74 23.28
C GLU A 128 1.89 -7.13 23.61
N LEU A 129 2.30 -7.91 22.60
CA LEU A 129 2.97 -9.20 22.82
C LEU A 129 4.41 -9.09 23.36
N LEU A 130 5.02 -7.90 23.25
CA LEU A 130 6.39 -7.64 23.71
C LEU A 130 6.41 -6.99 25.09
N GLU A 131 5.30 -6.45 25.57
CA GLU A 131 5.21 -5.90 26.91
C GLU A 131 5.28 -7.03 27.95
N PRO A 132 6.12 -6.93 28.98
CA PRO A 132 6.18 -7.92 30.04
C PRO A 132 4.84 -7.96 30.77
N ILE A 133 4.29 -9.16 30.94
CA ILE A 133 3.13 -9.38 31.81
C ILE A 133 3.63 -9.13 33.23
N ASP A 134 3.28 -7.97 33.81
CA ASP A 134 3.47 -7.73 35.23
C ASP A 134 2.66 -8.78 35.99
N HIS A 135 3.38 -9.76 36.56
CA HIS A 135 2.82 -10.72 37.50
C HIS A 135 2.69 -10.03 38.86
N GLU A 136 1.49 -9.54 39.19
CA GLU A 136 1.06 -9.33 40.58
C GLU A 136 0.65 -10.66 41.25
#